data_AF-A0A3N5E862-F1
#
_entry.id   AF-A0A3N5E862-F1
#
_cell.length_a   1.000
_cell.length_b   1.000
_cell.length_c   1.000
_cell.angle_alpha   90.00
_cell.angle_beta   90.00
_cell.angle_gamma   90.00
#
_symmetry.space_group_name_H-M   'P 1'
#
loop_
_entity.id
_entity.type
_entity.pdbx_description
1 polymer ?
#
loop_
_entity_poly.entity_id
_entity_poly.type
_entity_poly.pdbx_seq_one_letter_code
_entity_poly.pdbx_strand_id
1 'polypeptide(L)'
;MARNIVKGNLKKEIFYKGYFKAPIADLMNFQYGKDLCPICKESKTKFFLYPDREIKKCCLDCLLRMEFYFTHDTEKGFVTYENLPIHIAEEININKYVSSESISKLLITPNYSNIQGDNWKLHCDDFMNFIGIWEPLDFTNNSPDMNGKKLFLEMTDENYNHLWEECELEDNERDKCWIDVQYYAFQCTKCGKLKGYWNCS
;
A
#
# COMPACT_ATOMS: atom_id res chain seq x y z
N MET A 1 18.99 18.88 -5.62
CA MET A 1 19.83 17.66 -5.65
C MET A 1 19.67 16.76 -4.41
N ALA A 2 19.72 17.27 -3.17
CA ALA A 2 19.60 16.42 -1.96
C ALA A 2 18.25 15.66 -1.81
N ARG A 3 17.13 16.24 -2.23
CA ARG A 3 15.79 15.59 -2.13
C ARG A 3 15.65 14.33 -3.00
N ASN A 4 16.28 14.29 -4.18
CA ASN A 4 16.16 13.15 -5.11
C ASN A 4 17.03 11.96 -4.67
N ILE A 5 18.19 12.22 -4.08
CA ILE A 5 19.08 11.19 -3.53
C ILE A 5 18.43 10.50 -2.32
N VAL A 6 17.73 11.26 -1.47
CA VAL A 6 17.01 10.71 -0.31
C VAL A 6 15.83 9.85 -0.75
N LYS A 7 15.04 10.26 -1.76
CA LYS A 7 13.95 9.43 -2.31
C LYS A 7 14.47 8.11 -2.92
N GLY A 8 15.59 8.13 -3.66
CA GLY A 8 16.15 6.95 -4.31
C GLY A 8 16.68 5.87 -3.36
N ASN A 9 17.20 6.26 -2.18
CA ASN A 9 17.62 5.30 -1.16
C ASN A 9 16.44 4.73 -0.36
N LEU A 10 15.33 5.45 -0.26
CA LEU A 10 14.17 5.04 0.55
C LEU A 10 13.13 4.22 -0.23
N LYS A 11 13.16 4.27 -1.58
CA LYS A 11 12.57 3.20 -2.41
C LYS A 11 13.21 1.82 -2.12
N LYS A 12 14.42 1.77 -1.53
CA LYS A 12 15.13 0.51 -1.25
C LYS A 12 14.92 -0.02 0.18
N GLU A 13 14.49 0.83 1.11
CA GLU A 13 14.27 0.42 2.49
C GLU A 13 12.84 -0.08 2.65
N ILE A 14 12.69 -1.40 2.80
CA ILE A 14 11.38 -2.05 2.96
C ILE A 14 10.96 -1.98 4.43
N PHE A 15 9.76 -1.48 4.66
CA PHE A 15 9.11 -1.47 5.96
C PHE A 15 8.16 -2.66 6.11
N TYR A 16 8.14 -3.22 7.32
CA TYR A 16 7.37 -4.41 7.67
C TYR A 16 6.53 -4.15 8.92
N LYS A 17 5.20 -4.11 8.77
CA LYS A 17 4.25 -4.08 9.89
C LYS A 17 2.89 -4.56 9.41
N GLY A 18 2.33 -5.58 10.08
CA GLY A 18 1.04 -6.14 9.70
C GLY A 18 1.07 -6.73 8.28
N TYR A 19 0.26 -6.18 7.37
CA TYR A 19 0.25 -6.51 5.94
C TYR A 19 1.00 -5.49 5.06
N PHE A 20 1.67 -4.50 5.65
CA PHE A 20 2.53 -3.59 4.89
C PHE A 20 3.92 -4.21 4.74
N LYS A 21 4.33 -4.46 3.49
CA LYS A 21 5.62 -5.04 3.11
C LYS A 21 6.18 -4.31 1.87
N ALA A 22 6.33 -3.00 1.98
CA ALA A 22 6.64 -2.12 0.86
C ALA A 22 7.72 -1.09 1.25
N PRO A 23 8.29 -0.35 0.27
CA PRO A 23 9.17 0.75 0.55
C PRO A 23 8.57 1.75 1.54
N ILE A 24 9.41 2.30 2.43
CA ILE A 24 8.99 3.36 3.38
C ILE A 24 8.39 4.56 2.64
N ALA A 25 8.86 4.84 1.43
CA ALA A 25 8.35 5.92 0.59
C ALA A 25 6.86 5.78 0.23
N ASP A 26 6.31 4.57 0.31
CA ASP A 26 4.93 4.26 -0.04
C ASP A 26 3.99 4.36 1.17
N LEU A 27 4.52 4.63 2.38
CA LEU A 27 3.69 4.88 3.56
C LEU A 27 2.91 6.19 3.37
N MET A 28 1.60 6.14 3.67
CA MET A 28 0.75 7.32 3.62
C MET A 28 1.28 8.41 4.56
N ASN A 29 1.32 9.66 4.09
CA ASN A 29 1.74 10.83 4.86
C ASN A 29 3.17 10.79 5.42
N PHE A 30 4.05 10.00 4.80
CA PHE A 30 5.46 9.99 5.15
C PHE A 30 6.14 11.31 4.78
N GLN A 31 6.77 11.98 5.75
CA GLN A 31 7.47 13.25 5.53
C GLN A 31 8.95 13.16 5.85
N TYR A 32 9.78 13.55 4.89
CA TYR A 32 11.23 13.54 5.05
C TYR A 32 11.69 14.74 5.87
N GLY A 33 12.42 14.48 6.96
CA GLY A 33 13.07 15.51 7.77
C GLY A 33 13.48 14.98 9.14
N LYS A 34 14.70 15.31 9.60
CA LYS A 34 15.12 15.03 10.97
C LYS A 34 14.54 16.08 11.90
N ASP A 35 13.61 15.68 12.74
CA ASP A 35 12.99 16.55 13.72
C ASP A 35 12.62 15.69 14.95
N LEU A 36 12.48 16.30 16.12
CA LEU A 36 12.34 15.59 17.39
C LEU A 36 11.02 14.82 17.44
N CYS A 37 11.06 13.49 17.61
CA CYS A 37 9.85 12.71 17.80
C CYS A 37 9.14 13.17 19.07
N PRO A 38 7.86 13.58 19.02
CA PRO A 38 7.18 14.06 20.23
C PRO A 38 6.99 12.95 21.28
N ILE A 39 7.18 11.68 20.88
CA ILE A 39 6.99 10.49 21.71
C ILE A 39 8.32 10.06 22.33
N CYS A 40 9.28 9.57 21.53
CA CYS A 40 10.57 9.11 22.06
C CYS A 40 11.61 10.22 22.27
N LYS A 41 11.33 11.46 21.87
CA LYS A 41 12.24 12.62 21.96
C LYS A 41 13.55 12.49 21.18
N GLU A 42 13.68 11.50 20.29
CA GLU A 42 14.85 11.36 19.41
C GLU A 42 14.66 12.09 18.08
N SER A 43 15.76 12.61 17.50
CA SER A 43 15.74 13.26 16.19
C SER A 43 15.73 12.22 15.07
N LYS A 44 14.55 12.03 14.45
CA LYS A 44 14.29 10.99 13.45
C LYS A 44 13.37 11.51 12.34
N THR A 45 13.28 10.76 11.25
CA THR A 45 12.23 10.98 10.24
C THR A 45 10.86 10.71 10.86
N LYS A 46 9.86 11.53 10.51
CA LYS A 46 8.52 11.50 11.10
C LYS A 46 7.45 11.33 10.02
N PHE A 47 6.31 10.77 10.39
CA PHE A 47 5.11 10.73 9.55
C PHE A 47 3.92 11.22 10.35
N PHE A 48 2.92 11.67 9.61
CA PHE A 48 1.62 11.97 10.17
C PHE A 48 0.75 10.71 10.11
N LEU A 49 0.23 10.33 11.26
CA LEU A 49 -0.79 9.32 11.40
C LEU A 49 -2.14 10.02 11.52
N TYR A 50 -3.16 9.46 10.89
CA TYR A 50 -4.54 9.93 10.99
C TYR A 50 -5.44 8.81 11.55
N PRO A 51 -5.13 8.18 12.69
CA PRO A 51 -6.01 7.19 13.30
C PRO A 51 -7.30 7.87 13.73
N ASP A 52 -8.45 7.37 13.25
CA ASP A 52 -9.80 7.75 13.72
C ASP A 52 -10.00 9.25 14.01
N ARG A 53 -9.49 10.10 13.11
CA ARG A 53 -9.61 11.59 13.10
C ARG A 53 -8.67 12.38 14.02
N GLU A 54 -7.69 11.75 14.68
CA GLU A 54 -6.65 12.46 15.43
C GLU A 54 -5.34 12.52 14.63
N ILE A 55 -4.79 13.71 14.41
CA ILE A 55 -3.49 13.86 13.73
C ILE A 55 -2.38 13.61 14.75
N LYS A 56 -1.69 12.48 14.64
CA LYS A 56 -0.50 12.16 15.45
C LYS A 56 0.75 12.29 14.61
N LYS A 57 1.83 12.81 15.18
CA LYS A 57 3.16 12.81 14.53
C LYS A 57 4.05 11.85 15.30
N CYS A 58 4.62 10.84 14.66
CA CYS A 58 5.60 9.97 15.31
C CYS A 58 6.68 9.45 14.33
N CYS A 59 7.72 8.82 14.87
CA CYS A 59 8.77 8.16 14.08
C CYS A 59 8.49 6.66 13.93
N LEU A 60 9.19 5.99 13.01
CA LEU A 60 8.86 4.60 12.62
C LEU A 60 8.97 3.65 13.81
N ASP A 61 9.99 3.80 14.64
CA ASP A 61 10.15 3.00 15.86
C ASP A 61 9.02 3.22 16.87
N CYS A 62 8.47 4.43 16.92
CA CYS A 62 7.31 4.70 17.77
C CYS A 62 6.04 4.09 17.17
N LEU A 63 5.82 4.16 15.86
CA LEU A 63 4.71 3.45 15.21
C LEU A 63 4.79 1.93 15.42
N LEU A 64 5.98 1.34 15.39
CA LEU A 64 6.14 -0.08 15.65
C LEU A 64 5.76 -0.48 17.09
N ARG A 65 6.04 0.40 18.05
CA ARG A 65 5.80 0.21 19.50
C ARG A 65 4.41 0.64 19.96
N MET A 66 3.73 1.51 19.22
CA MET A 66 2.42 2.02 19.59
C MET A 66 1.34 1.20 18.92
N GLU A 67 0.53 0.57 19.75
CA GLU A 67 -0.64 -0.19 19.34
C GLU A 67 -1.75 0.79 18.95
N PHE A 68 -1.72 1.22 17.69
CA PHE A 68 -2.79 1.98 17.07
C PHE A 68 -3.63 1.08 16.17
N TYR A 69 -4.84 1.53 15.89
CA TYR A 69 -5.69 0.94 14.87
C TYR A 69 -5.86 1.93 13.70
N PHE A 70 -5.93 1.38 12.49
CA PHE A 70 -6.14 2.05 11.22
C PHE A 70 -7.43 1.51 10.64
N THR A 71 -8.17 2.39 9.98
CA THR A 71 -9.34 1.99 9.20
C THR A 71 -8.90 1.71 7.76
N HIS A 72 -9.52 0.71 7.15
CA HIS A 72 -9.16 0.24 5.81
C HIS A 72 -10.39 -0.06 4.97
N ASP A 73 -10.38 0.45 3.75
CA ASP A 73 -11.21 -0.06 2.68
C ASP A 73 -10.55 -1.31 2.07
N THR A 74 -11.37 -2.33 1.81
CA THR A 74 -10.95 -3.63 1.27
C THR A 74 -11.85 -4.02 0.10
N GLU A 75 -11.42 -4.96 -0.73
CA GLU A 75 -12.26 -5.45 -1.84
C GLU A 75 -13.56 -6.15 -1.37
N LYS A 76 -13.73 -6.37 -0.06
CA LYS A 76 -14.92 -6.97 0.58
C LYS A 76 -15.57 -6.05 1.63
N GLY A 77 -15.33 -4.74 1.56
CA GLY A 77 -15.94 -3.76 2.46
C GLY A 77 -14.94 -3.07 3.39
N PHE A 78 -15.43 -2.49 4.47
CA PHE A 78 -14.66 -1.59 5.34
C PHE A 78 -14.32 -2.24 6.70
N VAL A 79 -13.13 -1.98 7.22
CA VAL A 79 -12.62 -2.53 8.49
C VAL A 79 -12.30 -1.40 9.47
N THR A 80 -12.93 -1.43 10.66
CA THR A 80 -12.79 -0.43 11.74
C THR A 80 -12.62 -1.09 13.12
N TYR A 81 -12.14 -0.33 14.11
CA TYR A 81 -11.93 -0.82 15.49
C TYR A 81 -13.24 -1.23 16.19
N GLU A 82 -14.28 -0.41 16.03
CA GLU A 82 -15.63 -0.81 16.42
C GLU A 82 -16.17 -1.71 15.30
N ASN A 83 -16.74 -2.87 15.61
CA ASN A 83 -17.45 -3.74 14.65
C ASN A 83 -18.72 -3.06 14.06
N LEU A 84 -18.64 -1.78 13.71
CA LEU A 84 -19.71 -0.89 13.30
C LEU A 84 -19.50 -0.50 11.83
N PRO A 85 -20.25 -1.15 10.92
CA PRO A 85 -20.63 -0.59 9.63
C PRO A 85 -21.04 0.88 9.77
N ILE A 86 -20.18 1.83 9.43
CA ILE A 86 -20.65 3.21 9.21
C ILE A 86 -21.41 3.19 7.88
N HIS A 87 -22.71 2.90 7.96
CA HIS A 87 -23.77 3.12 6.95
C HIS A 87 -23.60 2.58 5.52
N ILE A 88 -22.56 1.80 5.21
CA ILE A 88 -22.39 1.09 3.92
C ILE A 88 -22.40 -0.45 4.10
N ALA A 89 -22.24 -0.95 5.33
CA ALA A 89 -22.01 -2.37 5.62
C ALA A 89 -23.23 -3.13 6.18
N GLU A 90 -24.44 -2.87 5.65
CA GLU A 90 -25.56 -3.80 5.83
C GLU A 90 -25.44 -5.06 4.94
N GLU A 91 -24.58 -5.06 3.91
CA GLU A 91 -24.54 -6.18 2.95
C GLU A 91 -23.30 -7.09 3.02
N ILE A 92 -22.16 -6.65 3.59
CA ILE A 92 -20.91 -7.42 3.53
C ILE A 92 -20.25 -7.57 4.91
N ASN A 93 -20.34 -8.77 5.47
CA ASN A 93 -19.65 -9.16 6.70
C ASN A 93 -18.26 -9.72 6.37
N ILE A 94 -17.21 -8.93 6.58
CA ILE A 94 -15.81 -9.30 6.31
C ILE A 94 -15.37 -10.57 7.06
N ASN A 95 -15.95 -10.85 8.23
CA ASN A 95 -15.64 -12.06 9.01
C ASN A 95 -16.03 -13.38 8.29
N LYS A 96 -16.79 -13.30 7.19
CA LYS A 96 -17.06 -14.47 6.33
C LYS A 96 -15.86 -14.88 5.47
N TYR A 97 -14.91 -13.97 5.24
CA TYR A 97 -13.80 -14.17 4.30
C TYR A 97 -12.44 -14.31 4.98
N VAL A 98 -12.29 -13.80 6.20
CA VAL A 98 -11.02 -13.79 6.94
C VAL A 98 -11.27 -14.04 8.42
N SER A 99 -10.24 -14.49 9.14
CA SER A 99 -10.34 -14.68 10.58
C SER A 99 -10.32 -13.34 11.33
N SER A 100 -10.81 -13.35 12.58
CA SER A 100 -10.69 -12.19 13.48
C SER A 100 -9.23 -11.79 13.74
N GLU A 101 -8.30 -12.75 13.74
CA GLU A 101 -6.88 -12.48 13.85
C GLU A 101 -6.34 -11.70 12.65
N SER A 102 -6.74 -12.08 11.42
CA SER A 102 -6.41 -11.34 10.21
C SER A 102 -6.96 -9.92 10.25
N ILE A 103 -8.18 -9.73 10.78
CA ILE A 103 -8.78 -8.40 10.96
C ILE A 103 -7.97 -7.58 11.96
N SER A 104 -7.65 -8.11 13.14
CA SER A 104 -6.82 -7.42 14.13
C SER A 104 -5.45 -7.06 13.58
N LYS A 105 -4.85 -7.95 12.78
CA LYS A 105 -3.57 -7.70 12.11
C LYS A 105 -3.69 -6.60 11.05
N LEU A 106 -4.79 -6.55 10.29
CA LEU A 106 -5.02 -5.48 9.32
C LEU A 106 -5.20 -4.16 10.04
N LEU A 107 -6.00 -4.11 11.11
CA LEU A 107 -6.21 -2.88 11.87
C LEU A 107 -4.90 -2.27 12.41
N ILE A 108 -3.85 -3.04 12.68
CA ILE A 108 -2.55 -2.48 13.11
C ILE A 108 -1.58 -2.22 11.93
N THR A 109 -2.05 -2.37 10.69
CA THR A 109 -1.28 -2.18 9.46
C THR A 109 -1.38 -0.72 9.01
N PRO A 110 -0.27 -0.01 8.78
CA PRO A 110 -0.35 1.36 8.24
C PRO A 110 -0.92 1.40 6.82
N ASN A 111 -1.60 2.49 6.49
CA ASN A 111 -2.06 2.76 5.11
C ASN A 111 -0.89 3.09 4.18
N TYR A 112 -1.08 2.78 2.90
CA TYR A 112 -0.21 3.20 1.81
C TYR A 112 -0.70 4.51 1.20
N SER A 113 0.19 5.22 0.52
CA SER A 113 -0.11 6.50 -0.13
C SER A 113 -1.04 6.27 -1.32
N ASN A 114 -2.35 6.43 -1.10
CA ASN A 114 -3.36 6.37 -2.14
C ASN A 114 -3.92 7.77 -2.47
N ILE A 115 -4.46 7.94 -3.69
CA ILE A 115 -5.11 9.18 -4.14
C ILE A 115 -6.64 9.07 -4.13
N GLN A 116 -7.20 7.89 -4.44
CA GLN A 116 -8.65 7.68 -4.62
C GLN A 116 -9.26 6.67 -3.63
N GLY A 117 -8.60 6.43 -2.50
CA GLY A 117 -9.05 5.48 -1.48
C GLY A 117 -8.32 4.15 -1.50
N ASP A 118 -8.42 3.44 -0.37
CA ASP A 118 -7.80 2.13 -0.17
C ASP A 118 -8.64 1.04 -0.85
N ASN A 119 -7.98 0.00 -1.36
CA ASN A 119 -8.66 -1.23 -1.76
C ASN A 119 -7.76 -2.43 -1.44
N TRP A 120 -7.65 -2.73 -0.14
CA TRP A 120 -6.83 -3.84 0.34
C TRP A 120 -7.33 -5.17 -0.23
N LYS A 121 -6.42 -5.93 -0.84
CA LYS A 121 -6.74 -7.19 -1.54
C LYS A 121 -6.76 -8.39 -0.60
N LEU A 122 -7.61 -9.37 -0.93
CA LEU A 122 -7.75 -10.63 -0.20
C LEU A 122 -7.38 -11.83 -1.10
N HIS A 123 -6.78 -12.85 -0.49
CA HIS A 123 -6.60 -14.16 -1.13
C HIS A 123 -6.35 -15.26 -0.10
N CYS A 124 -6.78 -16.48 -0.39
CA CYS A 124 -6.65 -17.64 0.51
C CYS A 124 -7.14 -17.33 1.93
N ASP A 125 -8.31 -16.70 2.06
CA ASP A 125 -8.95 -16.36 3.34
C ASP A 125 -8.07 -15.50 4.27
N ASP A 126 -7.24 -14.63 3.69
CA ASP A 126 -6.40 -13.68 4.41
C ASP A 126 -6.22 -12.39 3.60
N PHE A 127 -5.83 -11.30 4.27
CA PHE A 127 -5.38 -10.10 3.58
C PHE A 127 -4.02 -10.33 2.93
N MET A 128 -3.84 -9.74 1.75
CA MET A 128 -2.56 -9.82 1.03
C MET A 128 -1.59 -8.77 1.57
N ASN A 129 -0.29 -9.02 1.47
CA ASN A 129 0.71 -8.00 1.77
C ASN A 129 0.67 -6.92 0.68
N PHE A 130 0.59 -5.65 1.05
CA PHE A 130 0.93 -4.56 0.14
C PHE A 130 2.43 -4.58 -0.10
N ILE A 131 2.85 -4.70 -1.36
CA ILE A 131 4.26 -4.86 -1.75
C ILE A 131 4.82 -3.67 -2.53
N GLY A 132 4.07 -2.57 -2.58
CA GLY A 132 4.53 -1.28 -3.07
C GLY A 132 3.75 -0.76 -4.26
N ILE A 133 4.11 0.44 -4.65
CA ILE A 133 3.63 1.09 -5.87
C ILE A 133 4.55 0.65 -7.01
N TRP A 134 4.00 -0.11 -7.95
CA TRP A 134 4.75 -0.68 -9.07
C TRP A 134 4.75 0.25 -10.28
N GLU A 135 5.93 0.39 -10.88
CA GLU A 135 6.18 0.96 -12.20
C GLU A 135 6.37 -0.19 -13.23
N PRO A 136 6.39 0.07 -14.56
CA PRO A 136 6.53 -0.97 -15.57
C PRO A 136 7.71 -1.93 -15.35
N LEU A 137 8.85 -1.39 -14.91
CA LEU A 137 10.05 -2.18 -14.64
C LEU A 137 9.86 -3.15 -13.47
N ASP A 138 9.03 -2.81 -12.49
CA ASP A 138 8.72 -3.71 -11.37
C ASP A 138 7.96 -4.94 -11.86
N PHE A 139 7.03 -4.80 -12.81
CA PHE A 139 6.36 -5.95 -13.43
C PHE A 139 7.34 -6.86 -14.16
N THR A 140 8.25 -6.28 -14.93
CA THR A 140 9.30 -7.04 -15.63
C THR A 140 10.19 -7.80 -14.65
N ASN A 141 10.64 -7.12 -13.58
CA ASN A 141 11.51 -7.71 -12.57
C ASN A 141 10.83 -8.78 -11.71
N ASN A 142 9.51 -8.71 -11.57
CA ASN A 142 8.72 -9.68 -10.80
C ASN A 142 8.06 -10.76 -11.69
N SER A 143 8.20 -10.68 -13.02
CA SER A 143 7.69 -11.71 -13.93
C SER A 143 8.64 -12.90 -14.02
N PRO A 144 8.15 -14.16 -13.93
CA PRO A 144 8.98 -15.36 -14.11
C PRO A 144 9.69 -15.44 -15.46
N ASP A 145 9.11 -14.85 -16.50
CA ASP A 145 9.59 -14.88 -17.88
C ASP A 145 10.10 -13.51 -18.38
N MET A 146 10.27 -12.54 -17.46
CA MET A 146 10.58 -11.13 -17.77
C MET A 146 9.55 -10.44 -18.67
N ASN A 147 8.35 -11.01 -18.87
CA ASN A 147 7.27 -10.39 -19.60
C ASN A 147 6.37 -9.58 -18.65
N GLY A 148 6.79 -8.34 -18.34
CA GLY A 148 6.05 -7.45 -17.45
C GLY A 148 4.62 -7.19 -17.91
N LYS A 149 4.39 -7.03 -19.21
CA LYS A 149 3.04 -6.84 -19.79
C LYS A 149 2.13 -8.02 -19.48
N LYS A 150 2.61 -9.24 -19.68
CA LYS A 150 1.81 -10.43 -19.39
C LYS A 150 1.46 -10.50 -17.91
N LEU A 151 2.41 -10.26 -17.02
CA LEU A 151 2.15 -10.23 -15.58
C LEU A 151 1.12 -9.15 -15.21
N PHE A 152 1.23 -7.96 -15.82
CA PHE A 152 0.27 -6.88 -15.62
C PHE A 152 -1.16 -7.29 -15.97
N LEU A 153 -1.35 -7.90 -17.14
CA LEU A 153 -2.65 -8.36 -17.61
C LEU A 153 -3.22 -9.48 -16.72
N GLU A 154 -2.36 -10.33 -16.14
CA GLU A 154 -2.78 -11.39 -15.21
C GLU A 154 -3.20 -10.85 -13.83
N MET A 155 -2.61 -9.72 -13.41
CA MET A 155 -2.85 -9.12 -12.10
C MET A 155 -4.02 -8.11 -12.09
N THR A 156 -4.40 -7.61 -13.25
CA THR A 156 -5.30 -6.45 -13.41
C THR A 156 -6.64 -6.89 -14.02
N ASP A 157 -7.72 -6.20 -13.65
CA ASP A 157 -9.03 -6.41 -14.27
C ASP A 157 -8.96 -6.11 -15.77
N GLU A 158 -9.62 -6.94 -16.59
CA GLU A 158 -9.59 -6.85 -18.05
C GLU A 158 -10.01 -5.47 -18.56
N ASN A 159 -10.90 -4.79 -17.85
CA ASN A 159 -11.37 -3.45 -18.20
C ASN A 159 -10.25 -2.40 -18.17
N TYR A 160 -9.14 -2.66 -17.48
CA TYR A 160 -7.99 -1.76 -17.35
C TYR A 160 -6.76 -2.25 -18.15
N ASN A 161 -6.89 -3.31 -18.94
CA ASN A 161 -5.77 -3.85 -19.72
C ASN A 161 -5.18 -2.83 -20.71
N HIS A 162 -6.02 -1.93 -21.21
CA HIS A 162 -5.62 -0.86 -22.13
C HIS A 162 -4.61 0.11 -21.51
N LEU A 163 -4.61 0.26 -20.18
CA LEU A 163 -3.74 1.21 -19.46
C LEU A 163 -2.26 0.87 -19.53
N TRP A 164 -1.91 -0.39 -19.82
CA TRP A 164 -0.51 -0.74 -20.10
C TRP A 164 0.05 0.05 -21.30
N GLU A 165 -0.80 0.33 -22.30
CA GLU A 165 -0.43 1.02 -23.53
C GLU A 165 -0.85 2.49 -23.55
N GLU A 166 -1.98 2.83 -22.91
CA GLU A 166 -2.62 4.14 -23.00
C GLU A 166 -2.07 5.21 -22.05
N CYS A 167 -1.45 4.82 -20.93
CA CYS A 167 -0.82 5.83 -20.07
C CYS A 167 0.39 6.40 -20.81
N GLU A 168 0.25 7.66 -21.27
CA GLU A 168 1.18 8.35 -22.17
C GLU A 168 2.62 8.20 -21.66
N LEU A 169 3.41 7.44 -22.41
CA LEU A 169 4.85 7.30 -22.24
C LEU A 169 5.47 8.18 -23.33
N GLU A 170 6.40 9.09 -22.98
CA GLU A 170 7.27 9.63 -24.03
C GLU A 170 8.01 8.46 -24.70
N ASP A 171 8.20 8.49 -26.03
CA ASP A 171 8.71 7.36 -26.84
C ASP A 171 10.07 6.77 -26.35
N ASN A 172 10.77 7.50 -25.50
CA ASN A 172 12.08 7.25 -24.90
C ASN A 172 12.04 6.81 -23.41
N GLU A 173 10.86 6.76 -22.76
CA GLU A 173 10.70 6.44 -21.34
C GLU A 173 9.84 5.19 -21.05
N ARG A 174 9.42 4.47 -22.11
CA ARG A 174 8.47 3.35 -22.05
C ARG A 174 8.76 2.26 -21.01
N ASP A 175 10.03 2.05 -20.68
CA ASP A 175 10.47 1.00 -19.76
C ASP A 175 10.67 1.47 -18.31
N LYS A 176 10.42 2.76 -18.01
CA LYS A 176 10.89 3.38 -16.76
C LYS A 176 9.80 3.85 -15.81
N CYS A 177 8.74 4.51 -16.28
CA CYS A 177 7.71 5.06 -15.38
C CYS A 177 6.42 5.37 -16.15
N TRP A 178 5.26 5.09 -15.55
CA TRP A 178 3.99 5.65 -16.03
C TRP A 178 3.85 7.10 -15.57
N ILE A 179 3.22 7.95 -16.38
CA ILE A 179 2.93 9.35 -16.05
C ILE A 179 1.55 9.42 -15.38
N ASP A 180 1.43 10.21 -14.29
CA ASP A 180 0.19 10.55 -13.58
C ASP A 180 -0.63 9.36 -13.06
N VAL A 181 0.05 8.24 -12.81
CA VAL A 181 -0.61 7.00 -12.51
C VAL A 181 0.19 6.11 -11.57
N GLN A 182 -0.50 5.37 -10.70
CA GLN A 182 0.08 4.47 -9.71
C GLN A 182 -0.61 3.10 -9.75
N TYR A 183 0.19 2.04 -9.62
CA TYR A 183 -0.30 0.67 -9.46
C TYR A 183 0.02 0.13 -8.08
N TYR A 184 -1.00 -0.24 -7.30
CA TYR A 184 -0.81 -0.80 -5.97
C TYR A 184 -0.75 -2.31 -6.05
N ALA A 185 0.43 -2.88 -5.82
CA ALA A 185 0.66 -4.32 -5.93
C ALA A 185 0.53 -5.01 -4.56
N PHE A 186 -0.03 -6.23 -4.59
CA PHE A 186 -0.28 -7.05 -3.43
C PHE A 186 0.18 -8.50 -3.67
N GLN A 187 0.69 -9.15 -2.63
CA GLN A 187 1.12 -10.54 -2.65
C GLN A 187 0.44 -11.37 -1.56
N CYS A 188 -0.13 -12.52 -1.93
CA CYS A 188 -0.75 -13.43 -0.98
C CYS A 188 0.30 -13.99 -0.01
N THR A 189 0.00 -13.93 1.29
CA THR A 189 0.84 -14.43 2.38
C THR A 189 1.03 -15.95 2.34
N LYS A 190 0.09 -16.68 1.73
CA LYS A 190 0.05 -18.16 1.73
C LYS A 190 0.60 -18.79 0.46
N CYS A 191 0.17 -18.32 -0.72
CA CYS A 191 0.53 -18.95 -2.00
C CYS A 191 1.41 -18.06 -2.91
N GLY A 192 1.69 -16.82 -2.51
CA GLY A 192 2.51 -15.89 -3.30
C GLY A 192 1.82 -15.30 -4.53
N LYS A 193 0.55 -15.64 -4.81
CA LYS A 193 -0.21 -15.04 -5.92
C LYS A 193 -0.20 -13.52 -5.82
N LEU A 194 0.01 -12.87 -6.96
CA LEU A 194 0.00 -11.43 -7.08
C LEU A 194 -1.38 -10.94 -7.53
N LYS A 195 -1.77 -9.77 -7.02
CA LYS A 195 -2.94 -9.00 -7.46
C LYS A 195 -2.58 -7.52 -7.34
N GLY A 196 -3.33 -6.66 -7.99
CA GLY A 196 -3.23 -5.24 -7.71
C GLY A 196 -4.44 -4.49 -8.20
N TYR A 197 -4.31 -3.18 -8.17
CA TYR A 197 -5.26 -2.32 -8.83
C TYR A 197 -4.58 -1.03 -9.24
N TRP A 198 -5.23 -0.40 -10.21
CA TRP A 198 -4.78 0.78 -10.87
C TRP A 198 -5.46 2.02 -10.28
N ASN A 199 -4.75 3.15 -10.20
CA ASN A 199 -5.32 4.42 -9.77
C ASN A 199 -4.74 5.58 -10.58
N CYS A 200 -5.60 6.30 -11.30
CA CYS A 200 -5.22 7.48 -12.08
C CYS A 200 -5.38 8.74 -11.21
N SER A 201 -4.40 9.65 -11.23
CA SER A 201 -4.52 10.97 -10.59
C SER A 201 -5.22 11.99 -11.47
#